data_AF-A0A8T7HT42-F1
#
_entry.id   AF-A0A8T7HT42-F1
#
_cell.length_a   1.000
_cell.length_b   1.000
_cell.length_c   1.000
_cell.angle_alpha   90.00
_cell.angle_beta   90.00
_cell.angle_gamma   90.00
#
_symmetry.space_group_name_H-M   'P 1'
#
loop_
_entity.id
_entity.type
_entity.pdbx_description
1 polymer ?
#
loop_
_entity_poly.entity_id
_entity_poly.type
_entity_poly.pdbx_seq_one_letter_code
_entity_poly.pdbx_strand_id
1 'polypeptide(L)'
;RGFRHFTTHRSFYVTKEDHDRFAEGELVRFMDCLNFRVDGKKYHFDSLEHEKFKGKGKQIIQWLPKSDNLVNVEVRMPDNTYRKGLAEPAVKDLHIGDSVQFTRFGFCRLDEIKEDKLVFWFTTR
;
A
#
# COMPACT_ATOMS: atom_id res chain seq x y z
N ARG A 1 11.48 12.32 -14.39
CA ARG A 1 10.72 11.09 -14.06
C ARG A 1 11.50 10.36 -12.98
N GLY A 2 10.86 9.99 -11.87
CA GLY A 2 11.46 9.17 -10.81
C GLY A 2 10.92 7.75 -10.84
N PHE A 3 11.66 6.81 -10.28
CA PHE A 3 11.20 5.45 -9.98
C PHE A 3 11.50 5.17 -8.51
N ARG A 4 10.72 4.29 -7.90
CA ARG A 4 10.98 3.74 -6.57
C ARG A 4 11.40 2.29 -6.71
N HIS A 5 12.28 1.82 -5.83
CA HIS A 5 12.76 0.45 -5.83
C HIS A 5 12.32 -0.22 -4.52
N PHE A 6 11.67 -1.38 -4.63
CA PHE A 6 11.33 -2.22 -3.49
C PHE A 6 12.05 -3.55 -3.59
N THR A 7 12.75 -3.93 -2.53
CA THR A 7 13.22 -5.29 -2.32
C THR A 7 12.22 -6.03 -1.44
N THR A 8 11.80 -7.22 -1.84
CA THR A 8 10.71 -7.95 -1.19
C THR A 8 11.01 -9.44 -1.12
N HIS A 9 10.33 -10.12 -0.19
CA HIS A 9 10.45 -11.57 0.00
C HIS A 9 9.07 -12.21 0.09
N ARG A 10 8.77 -12.93 1.18
CA ARG A 10 7.55 -13.75 1.32
C ARG A 10 6.45 -13.10 2.16
N SER A 11 6.65 -11.87 2.63
CA SER A 11 5.75 -11.22 3.59
C SER A 11 5.49 -9.79 3.17
N PHE A 12 4.20 -9.43 3.19
CA PHE A 12 3.68 -8.17 2.67
C PHE A 12 2.59 -7.66 3.60
N TYR A 13 2.45 -6.34 3.68
CA TYR A 13 1.29 -5.69 4.26
C TYR A 13 0.32 -5.27 3.14
N VAL A 14 -0.96 -5.49 3.39
CA VAL A 14 -2.08 -5.06 2.57
C VAL A 14 -3.12 -4.43 3.48
N THR A 15 -4.07 -3.68 2.92
CA THR A 15 -5.18 -3.16 3.73
C THR A 15 -6.07 -4.30 4.22
N LYS A 16 -6.69 -4.12 5.39
CA LYS A 16 -7.64 -5.11 5.92
C LYS A 16 -8.83 -5.27 4.97
N GLU A 17 -9.29 -4.18 4.38
CA GLU A 17 -10.41 -4.15 3.45
C GLU A 17 -10.11 -4.90 2.14
N ASP A 18 -8.86 -4.86 1.66
CA ASP A 18 -8.44 -5.68 0.52
C ASP A 18 -8.36 -7.15 0.91
N HIS A 19 -7.72 -7.45 2.04
CA HIS A 19 -7.56 -8.82 2.53
C HIS A 19 -8.91 -9.53 2.80
N ASP A 20 -9.86 -8.83 3.41
CA ASP A 20 -11.19 -9.37 3.73
C ASP A 20 -12.02 -9.69 2.48
N ARG A 21 -11.65 -9.12 1.32
CA ARG A 21 -12.29 -9.40 0.03
C ARG A 21 -11.67 -10.57 -0.72
N PHE A 22 -10.57 -11.14 -0.23
CA PHE A 22 -9.96 -12.30 -0.87
C PHE A 22 -10.87 -13.52 -0.74
N ALA A 23 -11.16 -14.16 -1.87
CA ALA A 23 -11.91 -15.41 -1.91
C ALA A 23 -11.08 -16.57 -2.48
N GLU A 24 -11.46 -17.79 -2.12
CA GLU A 24 -10.86 -19.03 -2.59
C GLU A 24 -10.74 -19.08 -4.13
N GLY A 25 -9.57 -19.48 -4.63
CA GLY A 25 -9.29 -19.62 -6.06
C GLY A 25 -9.10 -18.30 -6.82
N GLU A 26 -9.26 -17.14 -6.17
CA GLU A 26 -9.07 -15.85 -6.82
C GLU A 26 -7.62 -15.60 -7.20
N LEU A 27 -7.44 -14.99 -8.37
CA LEU A 27 -6.16 -14.45 -8.82
C LEU A 27 -6.10 -12.96 -8.48
N VAL A 28 -5.18 -12.59 -7.60
CA VAL A 28 -4.96 -11.23 -7.12
C VAL A 28 -3.59 -10.75 -7.59
N ARG A 29 -3.46 -9.45 -7.88
CA ARG A 29 -2.18 -8.83 -8.26
C ARG A 29 -1.78 -7.74 -7.29
N PHE A 30 -0.54 -7.79 -6.85
CA PHE A 30 0.16 -6.66 -6.25
C PHE A 30 0.67 -5.72 -7.35
N MET A 31 0.27 -4.44 -7.29
CA MET A 31 0.67 -3.41 -8.28
C MET A 31 2.18 -3.45 -8.52
N ASP A 32 2.56 -3.52 -9.80
CA ASP A 32 3.96 -3.55 -10.27
C ASP A 32 4.86 -4.61 -9.61
N CYS A 33 4.29 -5.69 -9.09
CA CYS A 33 5.04 -6.74 -8.39
C CYS A 33 4.74 -8.15 -8.92
N LEU A 34 3.69 -8.80 -8.42
CA LEU A 34 3.40 -10.22 -8.69
C LEU A 34 1.90 -10.52 -8.68
N ASN A 35 1.55 -11.65 -9.28
CA ASN A 35 0.25 -12.28 -9.17
C ASN A 35 0.33 -13.44 -8.18
N PHE A 36 -0.74 -13.65 -7.39
CA PHE A 36 -0.87 -14.78 -6.50
C PHE A 36 -2.30 -15.32 -6.47
N ARG A 37 -2.43 -16.58 -6.09
CA ARG A 37 -3.71 -17.26 -5.85
C ARG A 37 -3.99 -17.41 -4.37
N VAL A 38 -5.24 -17.23 -4.01
CA VAL A 38 -5.77 -17.47 -2.67
C VAL A 38 -6.19 -18.93 -2.56
N ASP A 39 -5.64 -19.65 -1.58
CA ASP A 39 -5.98 -21.04 -1.21
C ASP A 39 -6.26 -21.08 0.30
N GLY A 40 -7.49 -20.75 0.66
CA GLY A 40 -7.99 -20.57 2.01
C GLY A 40 -7.23 -19.45 2.74
N LYS A 41 -6.34 -19.87 3.64
CA LYS A 41 -5.44 -18.97 4.41
C LYS A 41 -4.02 -18.93 3.84
N LYS A 42 -3.78 -19.59 2.71
CA LYS A 42 -2.49 -19.64 2.03
C LYS A 42 -2.54 -18.79 0.76
N TYR A 43 -1.38 -18.28 0.39
CA TYR A 43 -1.18 -17.44 -0.79
C TYR A 43 -0.05 -18.03 -1.62
N HIS A 44 -0.37 -18.40 -2.86
CA HIS A 44 0.56 -19.08 -3.75
C HIS A 44 0.98 -18.13 -4.86
N PHE A 45 2.28 -17.95 -5.04
CA PHE A 45 2.81 -17.24 -6.20
C PHE A 45 2.29 -17.89 -7.49
N ASP A 46 1.78 -17.07 -8.41
CA ASP A 46 1.27 -17.51 -9.71
C ASP A 46 2.22 -17.07 -10.83
N SER A 47 2.52 -15.78 -10.95
CA SER A 47 3.40 -15.24 -11.99
C SER A 47 3.83 -13.79 -11.73
N LEU A 48 4.71 -13.22 -12.55
CA LEU A 48 5.10 -11.79 -12.48
C LEU A 48 4.37 -10.94 -13.54
N GLU A 49 4.13 -11.53 -14.71
CA GLU A 49 3.65 -10.87 -15.91
C GLU A 49 2.22 -10.36 -15.77
N HIS A 50 1.97 -9.13 -16.23
CA HIS A 50 0.63 -8.53 -16.18
C HIS A 50 -0.38 -9.27 -17.07
N GLU A 51 0.06 -9.79 -18.22
CA GLU A 51 -0.81 -10.51 -19.17
C GLU A 51 -1.41 -11.80 -18.58
N LYS A 52 -0.74 -12.42 -17.60
CA LYS A 52 -1.28 -13.59 -16.89
C LYS A 52 -2.46 -13.23 -15.97
N PHE A 53 -2.51 -11.97 -15.51
CA PHE A 53 -3.62 -11.44 -14.73
C PHE A 53 -4.78 -10.96 -15.62
N LYS A 54 -4.48 -10.35 -16.77
CA LYS A 54 -5.49 -9.74 -17.65
C LYS A 54 -6.58 -10.74 -18.07
N GLY A 55 -7.85 -10.34 -17.90
CA GLY A 55 -9.02 -11.16 -18.24
C GLY A 55 -9.32 -12.33 -17.29
N LYS A 56 -8.46 -12.61 -16.30
CA LYS A 56 -8.63 -13.70 -15.32
C LYS A 56 -8.64 -13.21 -13.87
N GLY A 57 -7.92 -12.13 -13.61
CA GLY A 57 -7.71 -11.53 -12.31
C GLY A 57 -8.95 -10.88 -11.74
N LYS A 58 -9.02 -10.82 -10.40
CA LYS A 58 -10.14 -10.22 -9.67
C LYS A 58 -9.85 -8.81 -9.21
N GLN A 59 -8.65 -8.57 -8.71
CA GLN A 59 -8.28 -7.26 -8.17
C GLN A 59 -6.78 -6.99 -8.25
N ILE A 60 -6.44 -5.72 -8.46
CA ILE A 60 -5.07 -5.19 -8.42
C ILE A 60 -4.97 -4.26 -7.20
N ILE A 61 -4.07 -4.55 -6.28
CA ILE A 61 -4.00 -3.89 -4.97
C ILE A 61 -2.63 -3.29 -4.64
N GLN A 62 -2.63 -2.26 -3.80
CA GLN A 62 -1.44 -1.68 -3.20
C GLN A 62 -0.94 -2.58 -2.08
N TRP A 63 0.37 -2.52 -1.83
CA TRP A 63 1.06 -3.38 -0.88
C TRP A 63 2.33 -2.68 -0.38
N LEU A 64 2.86 -3.15 0.74
CA LEU A 64 4.20 -2.81 1.23
C LEU A 64 4.96 -4.09 1.55
N PRO A 65 6.27 -4.18 1.25
CA PRO A 65 7.07 -5.28 1.77
C PRO A 65 7.12 -5.21 3.29
N LYS A 66 7.05 -6.36 3.97
CA LYS A 66 7.33 -6.37 5.40
C LYS A 66 8.82 -6.08 5.60
N SER A 67 9.12 -4.95 6.23
CA SER A 67 10.48 -4.50 6.52
C SER A 67 10.52 -3.61 7.76
N ASP A 68 11.71 -3.47 8.36
CA ASP A 68 11.91 -2.70 9.60
C ASP A 68 11.99 -1.19 9.36
N ASN A 69 12.08 -0.76 8.10
CA ASN A 69 12.22 0.64 7.72
C ASN A 69 10.88 1.34 7.35
N LEU A 70 9.76 0.61 7.43
CA LEU A 70 8.42 1.19 7.24
C LEU A 70 8.16 2.30 8.28
N VAL A 71 7.37 3.29 7.87
CA VAL A 71 7.12 4.49 8.68
C VAL A 71 5.70 4.46 9.20
N ASN A 72 5.52 4.67 10.49
CA ASN A 72 4.18 4.89 11.04
C ASN A 72 3.64 6.22 10.52
N VAL A 73 2.41 6.19 10.00
CA VAL A 73 1.74 7.39 9.52
C VAL A 73 0.35 7.50 10.10
N GLU A 74 -0.08 8.73 10.29
CA GLU A 74 -1.45 9.09 10.59
C GLU A 74 -1.97 10.04 9.54
N VAL A 75 -3.18 9.80 9.04
CA VAL A 75 -3.86 10.73 8.14
C VAL A 75 -5.07 11.29 8.86
N ARG A 76 -5.09 12.61 9.07
CA ARG A 76 -6.27 13.35 9.52
C ARG A 76 -7.23 13.51 8.35
N MET A 77 -8.44 13.02 8.54
CA MET A 77 -9.52 13.04 7.57
C MET A 77 -10.36 14.33 7.70
N PRO A 78 -11.16 14.70 6.68
CA PRO A 78 -11.98 15.93 6.73
C PRO A 78 -13.01 15.96 7.87
N ASP A 79 -13.43 14.79 8.36
CA ASP A 79 -14.33 14.63 9.51
C ASP A 79 -13.61 14.71 10.86
N ASN A 80 -12.34 15.17 10.88
CA ASN A 80 -11.43 15.20 12.02
C ASN A 80 -11.09 13.83 12.63
N THR A 81 -11.44 12.72 11.99
CA THR A 81 -10.96 11.40 12.42
C THR A 81 -9.54 11.15 11.93
N TYR A 82 -8.84 10.21 12.57
CA TYR A 82 -7.50 9.81 12.17
C TYR A 82 -7.51 8.38 11.63
N ARG A 83 -6.81 8.16 10.52
CA ARG A 83 -6.50 6.83 9.98
C ARG A 83 -5.04 6.52 10.23
N LYS A 84 -4.76 5.40 10.91
CA LYS A 84 -3.41 4.94 11.23
C LYS A 84 -2.95 3.92 10.20
N GLY A 85 -1.68 3.95 9.83
CA GLY A 85 -1.12 3.00 8.87
C GLY A 85 0.40 3.00 8.80
N LEU A 86 0.91 2.26 7.82
CA LEU A 86 2.32 2.20 7.47
C LEU A 86 2.53 2.82 6.08
N ALA A 87 3.66 3.51 5.90
CA ALA A 87 4.09 4.04 4.62
C ALA A 87 5.50 3.54 4.26
N GLU A 88 5.83 3.62 2.96
CA GLU A 88 7.17 3.31 2.46
C GLU A 88 8.23 4.29 2.97
N PRO A 89 9.50 3.89 3.09
CA PRO A 89 10.56 4.73 3.67
C PRO A 89 10.77 6.09 3.00
N ALA A 90 10.45 6.21 1.71
CA ALA A 90 10.62 7.43 0.93
C ALA A 90 9.83 8.63 1.49
N VAL A 91 8.80 8.39 2.32
CA VAL A 91 8.08 9.49 2.98
C VAL A 91 8.94 10.28 3.98
N LYS A 92 10.07 9.72 4.42
CA LYS A 92 11.02 10.40 5.33
C LYS A 92 11.71 11.59 4.67
N ASP A 93 11.76 11.62 3.35
CA ASP A 93 12.41 12.69 2.58
C ASP A 93 11.47 13.88 2.32
N LEU A 94 10.21 13.79 2.78
CA LEU A 94 9.22 14.84 2.66
C LEU A 94 9.42 15.93 3.71
N HIS A 95 9.09 17.15 3.33
CA HIS A 95 9.04 18.32 4.20
C HIS A 95 7.59 18.69 4.51
N ILE A 96 7.38 19.37 5.64
CA ILE A 96 6.05 19.90 5.97
C ILE A 96 5.55 20.78 4.82
N GLY A 97 4.33 20.54 4.36
CA GLY A 97 3.73 21.17 3.19
C GLY A 97 3.81 20.35 1.91
N ASP A 98 4.70 19.35 1.84
CA ASP A 98 4.80 18.47 0.66
C ASP A 98 3.53 17.63 0.50
N SER A 99 3.13 17.42 -0.75
CA SER A 99 1.96 16.61 -1.10
C SER A 99 2.38 15.30 -1.75
N VAL A 100 1.77 14.20 -1.31
CA VAL A 100 1.97 12.85 -1.85
C VAL A 100 0.65 12.20 -2.19
N GLN A 101 0.69 11.25 -3.12
CA GLN A 101 -0.45 10.38 -3.41
C GLN A 101 -0.19 9.01 -2.81
N PHE A 102 -0.89 8.68 -1.73
CA PHE A 102 -0.94 7.30 -1.25
C PHE A 102 -1.82 6.49 -2.19
N THR A 103 -1.21 5.61 -2.97
CA THR A 103 -1.88 4.89 -4.05
C THR A 103 -3.11 4.13 -3.54
N ARG A 104 -4.24 4.29 -4.24
CA ARG A 104 -5.57 3.75 -3.89
C ARG A 104 -6.21 4.28 -2.58
N PHE A 105 -5.52 5.16 -1.85
CA PHE A 105 -6.05 5.87 -0.69
C PHE A 105 -6.48 7.29 -1.04
N GLY A 106 -5.55 8.12 -1.54
CA GLY A 106 -5.81 9.51 -1.94
C GLY A 106 -4.58 10.40 -1.84
N PHE A 107 -4.75 11.68 -2.15
CA PHE A 107 -3.74 12.72 -1.97
C PHE A 107 -3.73 13.22 -0.53
N CYS A 108 -2.53 13.47 -0.03
CA CYS A 108 -2.27 13.85 1.36
C CYS A 108 -1.13 14.86 1.41
N ARG A 109 -1.24 15.85 2.30
CA ARG A 109 -0.18 16.83 2.60
C ARG A 109 0.48 16.48 3.92
N LEU A 110 1.81 16.51 4.01
CA LEU A 110 2.51 16.35 5.28
C LEU A 110 2.29 17.60 6.14
N ASP A 111 1.66 17.44 7.30
CA ASP A 111 1.32 18.56 8.20
C ASP A 111 2.23 18.60 9.43
N GLU A 112 2.59 17.45 10.00
CA GLU A 112 3.45 17.38 11.17
C GLU A 112 4.45 16.22 11.08
N ILE A 113 5.67 16.45 11.56
CA ILE A 113 6.70 15.41 11.76
C ILE A 113 6.84 15.21 13.28
N LYS A 114 6.60 13.99 13.76
CA LYS A 114 6.75 13.60 15.17
C LYS A 114 7.87 12.58 15.31
N GLU A 115 8.32 12.36 16.55
CA GLU A 115 9.43 11.44 16.85
C GLU A 115 9.15 10.01 16.34
N ASP A 116 7.91 9.54 16.45
CA ASP A 116 7.51 8.16 16.15
C ASP A 116 6.69 7.98 14.86
N LYS A 117 6.24 9.07 14.23
CA LYS A 117 5.34 9.05 13.06
C LYS A 117 5.32 10.34 12.25
N LEU A 118 4.80 10.25 11.04
CA LEU A 118 4.42 11.40 10.21
C LEU A 118 2.91 11.58 10.21
N VAL A 119 2.44 12.83 10.31
CA VAL A 119 1.01 13.15 10.31
C VAL A 119 0.68 13.93 9.03
N PHE A 120 -0.26 13.40 8.26
CA PHE A 120 -0.74 13.97 7.02
C PHE A 120 -2.16 14.50 7.16
N TRP A 121 -2.51 15.50 6.35
CA TRP A 121 -3.88 15.93 6.12
C TRP A 121 -4.39 15.37 4.79
N PHE A 122 -5.54 14.71 4.81
CA PHE A 122 -6.20 14.22 3.60
C PHE A 122 -6.76 15.37 2.76
N THR A 123 -6.44 15.42 1.47
CA THR A 123 -6.91 16.49 0.59
C THR A 123 -8.03 16.04 -0.34
N THR A 124 -7.79 15.03 -1.17
CA THR A 124 -8.77 14.51 -2.13
C THR A 124 -8.51 13.05 -2.46
N ARG A 125 -9.52 12.36 -2.98
CA ARG A 125 -9.38 10.99 -3.51
C ARG A 125 -9.25 10.98 -5.01
#